data_AF-A0A174SLD8-F1
#
_entry.id   AF-A0A174SLD8-F1
#
_cell.length_a   1.000
_cell.length_b   1.000
_cell.length_c   1.000
_cell.angle_alpha   90.00
_cell.angle_beta   90.00
_cell.angle_gamma   90.00
#
_symmetry.space_group_name_H-M   'P 1'
#
loop_
_entity.id
_entity.type
_entity.pdbx_description
1 polymer ?
#
loop_
_entity_poly.entity_id
_entity_poly.type
_entity_poly.pdbx_seq_one_letter_code
_entity_poly.pdbx_strand_id
1 'polypeptide(L)'
;MSKISTVNQVKEHNIALVREVIHSSVEFTKHSIAQITGLSIATTNSILNLLCEAGEIVAVGNVSSTVGRPAAKYVYNRDFAHICCVFPSSAGSQRYLSYTVFDLLGNPVKQNQVWLEDVTYESFEELIGILIQKDSSIKKVSIGIPGYYDNNHIHSCTMTALNGCDLTGRLSKRFACEFMMENNMNAIAYGLYDARRAHGHTPAALVAVSFFEGSGPGSGIIIDGKIYLGKSNFAGEVVFLPYQDGNIYDLVKQGQESIVKSTAQVVCSYCAILNPETCVLTGENLSADLCRPILERCKRSIPEQHLPELLYISNYNQYYQNGLFRIALNSPYHHRPR
;
A
#
# COMPACT_ATOMS: atom_id res chain seq x y z
N MET A 1 -7.84 13.34 -15.70
CA MET A 1 -9.26 12.95 -15.58
C MET A 1 -9.63 12.08 -16.78
N SER A 2 -9.80 10.77 -16.63
CA SER A 2 -10.30 9.94 -17.74
C SER A 2 -11.79 10.20 -17.93
N LYS A 3 -12.22 10.43 -19.18
CA LYS A 3 -13.64 10.58 -19.52
C LYS A 3 -14.34 9.24 -19.27
N ILE A 4 -15.16 9.19 -18.23
CA ILE A 4 -16.13 8.10 -18.01
C ILE A 4 -17.07 8.10 -19.22
N SER A 5 -17.04 7.03 -20.02
CA SER A 5 -17.65 7.02 -21.36
C SER A 5 -18.81 6.03 -21.51
N THR A 6 -19.03 5.14 -20.53
CA THR A 6 -20.13 4.16 -20.57
C THR A 6 -20.95 4.15 -19.28
N VAL A 7 -22.22 3.75 -19.40
CA VAL A 7 -23.17 3.64 -18.27
C VAL A 7 -22.63 2.72 -17.15
N ASN A 8 -21.91 1.65 -17.52
CA ASN A 8 -21.28 0.75 -16.54
C ASN A 8 -20.14 1.42 -15.78
N GLN A 9 -19.29 2.21 -16.45
CA GLN A 9 -18.22 2.95 -15.78
C GLN A 9 -18.77 4.01 -14.82
N VAL A 10 -19.88 4.67 -15.16
CA VAL A 10 -20.57 5.60 -14.24
C VAL A 10 -21.08 4.86 -13.01
N LYS A 11 -21.68 3.68 -13.19
CA LYS A 11 -22.19 2.87 -12.08
C LYS A 11 -21.07 2.40 -11.15
N GLU A 12 -19.97 1.89 -11.71
CA GLU A 12 -18.79 1.47 -10.93
C GLU A 12 -18.18 2.63 -10.14
N HIS A 13 -18.04 3.80 -10.78
CA HIS A 13 -17.55 5.01 -10.12
C HIS A 13 -18.45 5.42 -8.95
N ASN A 14 -19.77 5.42 -9.14
CA ASN A 14 -20.70 5.78 -8.07
C ASN A 14 -20.67 4.77 -6.92
N ILE A 15 -20.51 3.48 -7.20
CA ILE A 15 -20.35 2.45 -6.16
C ILE A 15 -19.05 2.69 -5.38
N ALA A 16 -17.94 2.97 -6.06
CA ALA A 16 -16.66 3.27 -5.41
C ALA A 16 -16.76 4.49 -4.50
N LEU A 17 -17.42 5.57 -4.96
CA LEU A 17 -17.65 6.77 -4.17
C LEU A 17 -18.51 6.50 -2.93
N VAL A 18 -19.56 5.69 -3.05
CA VAL A 18 -20.38 5.27 -1.89
C VAL A 18 -19.55 4.43 -0.92
N ARG A 19 -18.72 3.49 -1.41
CA ARG A 19 -17.83 2.67 -0.59
C ARG A 19 -16.84 3.50 0.23
N GLU A 20 -16.23 4.51 -0.40
CA GLU A 20 -15.32 5.43 0.28
C GLU A 20 -15.99 6.12 1.49
N VAL A 21 -17.22 6.60 1.31
CA VAL A 21 -17.97 7.27 2.38
C VAL A 21 -18.38 6.28 3.48
N ILE A 22 -18.92 5.09 3.14
CA ILE A 22 -19.38 4.14 4.16
C ILE A 22 -18.23 3.53 4.96
N HIS A 23 -17.03 3.35 4.38
CA HIS A 23 -15.85 2.88 5.12
C HIS A 23 -15.36 3.87 6.18
N SER A 24 -15.65 5.16 6.00
CA SER A 24 -15.33 6.21 6.98
C SER A 24 -16.46 6.49 7.97
N SER A 25 -17.60 5.79 7.86
CA SER A 25 -18.80 6.04 8.66
C SER A 25 -19.07 4.92 9.66
N VAL A 26 -19.34 5.26 10.93
CA VAL A 26 -19.74 4.27 11.95
C VAL A 26 -21.15 3.74 11.70
N GLU A 27 -22.10 4.66 11.46
CA GLU A 27 -23.47 4.39 11.01
C GLU A 27 -23.83 5.41 9.94
N PHE A 28 -24.68 5.03 8.98
CA PHE A 28 -25.12 5.94 7.94
C PHE A 28 -26.58 5.71 7.54
N THR A 29 -27.18 6.75 6.97
CA THR A 29 -28.50 6.69 6.36
C THR A 29 -28.37 6.95 4.86
N LYS A 30 -29.38 6.55 4.10
CA LYS A 30 -29.50 6.92 2.69
C LYS A 30 -29.32 8.42 2.45
N HIS A 31 -29.88 9.26 3.32
CA HIS A 31 -29.81 10.72 3.18
C HIS A 31 -28.39 11.24 3.41
N SER A 32 -27.70 10.76 4.46
CA SER A 32 -26.34 11.21 4.75
C SER A 32 -25.37 10.84 3.63
N ILE A 33 -25.49 9.62 3.07
CA ILE A 33 -24.65 9.20 1.94
C ILE A 33 -24.92 10.06 0.69
N ALA A 34 -26.18 10.30 0.33
CA ALA A 34 -26.51 11.14 -0.82
C ALA A 34 -25.97 12.57 -0.66
N GLN A 35 -26.06 13.13 0.54
CA GLN A 35 -25.54 14.46 0.85
C GLN A 35 -24.02 14.55 0.74
N ILE A 36 -23.28 13.57 1.27
CA ILE A 36 -21.80 13.57 1.23
C ILE A 36 -21.29 13.30 -0.19
N THR A 37 -21.88 12.33 -0.89
CA THR A 37 -21.45 11.92 -2.23
C THR A 37 -21.94 12.86 -3.34
N GLY A 38 -22.95 13.70 -3.07
CA GLY A 38 -23.62 14.51 -4.09
C GLY A 38 -24.50 13.70 -5.07
N LEU A 39 -24.67 12.40 -4.84
CA LEU A 39 -25.51 11.54 -5.67
C LEU A 39 -27.00 11.76 -5.37
N SER A 40 -27.86 11.46 -6.36
CA SER A 40 -29.30 11.52 -6.16
C SER A 40 -29.77 10.48 -5.15
N ILE A 41 -30.81 10.81 -4.37
CA ILE A 41 -31.48 9.89 -3.44
C ILE A 41 -31.85 8.56 -4.11
N ALA A 42 -32.30 8.57 -5.37
CA ALA A 42 -32.65 7.36 -6.11
C ALA A 42 -31.41 6.50 -6.43
N THR A 43 -30.33 7.13 -6.91
CA THR A 43 -29.06 6.47 -7.20
C THR A 43 -28.46 5.85 -5.94
N THR A 44 -28.40 6.61 -4.84
CA THR A 44 -27.92 6.11 -3.55
C THR A 44 -28.76 4.94 -3.05
N ASN A 45 -30.09 4.98 -3.23
CA ASN A 45 -30.96 3.85 -2.85
C ASN A 45 -30.60 2.56 -3.60
N SER A 46 -30.42 2.67 -4.92
CA SER A 46 -30.11 1.52 -5.76
C SER A 46 -28.77 0.90 -5.38
N ILE A 47 -27.77 1.72 -5.06
CA ILE A 47 -26.46 1.24 -4.63
C ILE A 47 -26.55 0.60 -3.24
N LEU A 48 -27.18 1.26 -2.26
CA LEU A 48 -27.31 0.69 -0.91
C LEU A 48 -28.10 -0.62 -0.91
N ASN A 49 -29.16 -0.74 -1.72
CA ASN A 49 -29.89 -2.00 -1.87
C ASN A 49 -28.98 -3.10 -2.43
N LEU A 50 -28.21 -2.81 -3.47
CA LEU A 50 -27.26 -3.78 -4.05
C LEU A 50 -26.22 -4.24 -3.02
N LEU A 51 -25.68 -3.32 -2.22
CA LEU A 51 -24.71 -3.65 -1.17
C LEU A 51 -25.37 -4.45 -0.02
N CYS A 52 -26.62 -4.15 0.32
CA CYS A 52 -27.37 -4.86 1.35
C CYS A 52 -27.76 -6.27 0.90
N GLU A 53 -28.19 -6.44 -0.34
CA GLU A 53 -28.48 -7.74 -0.96
C GLU A 53 -27.23 -8.63 -1.03
N ALA A 54 -26.06 -8.02 -1.26
CA ALA A 54 -24.78 -8.72 -1.21
C ALA A 54 -24.34 -9.06 0.23
N GLY A 55 -24.89 -8.40 1.26
CA GLY A 55 -24.47 -8.53 2.66
C GLY A 55 -23.24 -7.70 3.02
N GLU A 56 -22.83 -6.76 2.17
CA GLU A 56 -21.72 -5.84 2.41
C GLU A 56 -22.08 -4.73 3.41
N ILE A 57 -23.37 -4.42 3.52
CA ILE A 57 -23.91 -3.54 4.56
C ILE A 57 -25.09 -4.23 5.26
N VAL A 58 -25.32 -3.89 6.53
CA VAL A 58 -26.40 -4.45 7.35
C VAL A 58 -27.27 -3.33 7.88
N ALA A 59 -28.59 -3.47 7.79
CA ALA A 59 -29.53 -2.52 8.38
C ALA A 59 -29.50 -2.61 9.92
N VAL A 60 -29.43 -1.47 10.59
CA VAL A 60 -29.38 -1.37 12.06
C VAL A 60 -30.61 -0.63 12.57
N GLY A 61 -31.33 -1.28 13.49
CA GLY A 61 -32.46 -0.71 14.21
C GLY A 61 -33.81 -0.84 13.48
N ASN A 62 -34.77 -1.50 14.14
CA ASN A 62 -36.18 -1.14 14.07
C ASN A 62 -36.50 -0.46 15.39
N VAL A 63 -36.45 0.88 15.45
CA VAL A 63 -37.04 1.59 16.58
C VAL A 63 -38.46 1.92 16.17
N SER A 64 -39.41 1.22 16.77
CA SER A 64 -40.83 1.56 16.72
C SER A 64 -41.04 2.93 17.37
N SER A 65 -40.98 4.01 16.58
CA SER A 65 -41.48 5.31 17.00
C SER A 65 -42.90 5.50 16.48
N THR A 66 -43.81 5.83 17.38
CA THR A 66 -45.24 6.08 17.18
C THR A 66 -45.58 7.30 16.31
N VAL A 67 -44.56 7.96 15.72
CA VAL A 67 -44.73 9.09 14.78
C VAL A 67 -43.70 8.96 13.66
N GLY A 68 -44.17 8.67 12.43
CA GLY A 68 -43.37 8.56 11.22
C GLY A 68 -42.48 7.31 11.12
N ARG A 69 -42.25 6.79 9.91
CA ARG A 69 -41.32 5.67 9.68
C ARG A 69 -39.88 6.20 9.84
N PRO A 70 -39.11 5.79 10.86
CA PRO A 70 -37.73 6.25 11.01
C PRO A 70 -36.90 5.86 9.79
N ALA A 71 -35.96 6.73 9.40
CA ALA A 71 -35.05 6.43 8.31
C ALA A 71 -34.21 5.20 8.66
N ALA A 72 -34.16 4.21 7.77
CA ALA A 72 -33.32 3.03 7.95
C ALA A 72 -31.85 3.47 8.09
N LYS A 73 -31.20 2.98 9.15
CA LYS A 73 -29.76 3.11 9.36
C LYS A 73 -29.06 1.85 8.89
N TYR A 74 -27.81 2.00 8.49
CA TYR A 74 -26.97 0.91 8.03
C TYR A 74 -25.59 1.02 8.71
N VAL A 75 -24.96 -0.14 8.86
CA VAL A 75 -23.54 -0.27 9.19
C VAL A 75 -22.85 -1.07 8.10
N TYR A 76 -21.56 -0.83 7.94
CA TYR A 76 -20.75 -1.61 7.04
C TYR A 76 -20.43 -2.98 7.65
N ASN A 77 -20.59 -4.07 6.89
CA ASN A 77 -20.19 -5.39 7.34
C ASN A 77 -18.67 -5.53 7.15
N ARG A 78 -17.91 -5.21 8.20
CA ARG A 78 -16.44 -5.28 8.18
C ARG A 78 -15.91 -6.66 7.78
N ASP A 79 -16.65 -7.72 8.12
CA ASP A 79 -16.30 -9.13 7.89
C ASP A 79 -16.90 -9.67 6.57
N PHE A 80 -17.40 -8.79 5.68
CA PHE A 80 -17.90 -9.17 4.35
C PHE A 80 -16.83 -9.88 3.50
N ALA A 81 -15.57 -9.45 3.65
CA ALA A 81 -14.39 -10.15 3.16
C ALA A 81 -13.19 -9.75 4.03
N HIS A 82 -12.13 -10.54 4.01
CA HIS A 82 -10.85 -10.18 4.60
C HIS A 82 -9.77 -10.05 3.53
N ILE A 83 -8.74 -9.26 3.84
CA ILE A 83 -7.55 -9.05 3.03
C ILE A 83 -6.33 -9.56 3.80
N CYS A 84 -5.62 -10.53 3.24
CA CYS A 84 -4.36 -11.02 3.81
C CYS A 84 -3.19 -10.25 3.20
N CYS A 85 -2.45 -9.49 4.00
CA CYS A 85 -1.19 -8.88 3.59
C CYS A 85 -0.04 -9.75 4.07
N VAL A 86 0.90 -10.11 3.17
CA VAL A 86 2.04 -10.97 3.49
C VAL A 86 3.31 -10.45 2.81
N PHE A 87 4.44 -10.49 3.51
CA PHE A 87 5.73 -10.11 2.94
C PHE A 87 6.87 -10.84 3.64
N PRO A 88 7.98 -11.11 2.95
CA PRO A 88 9.16 -11.69 3.56
C PRO A 88 10.02 -10.63 4.25
N SER A 89 10.72 -11.05 5.29
CA SER A 89 11.74 -10.26 5.97
C SER A 89 12.76 -11.19 6.64
N SER A 90 13.79 -10.61 7.25
CA SER A 90 14.88 -11.33 7.89
C SER A 90 15.24 -10.72 9.24
N ALA A 91 15.71 -11.57 10.16
CA ALA A 91 16.35 -11.15 11.40
C ALA A 91 17.68 -11.92 11.53
N GLY A 92 18.80 -11.24 11.29
CA GLY A 92 20.09 -11.89 11.11
C GLY A 92 20.06 -12.82 9.88
N SER A 93 20.49 -14.07 10.06
CA SER A 93 20.49 -15.09 8.99
C SER A 93 19.14 -15.80 8.81
N GLN A 94 18.20 -15.64 9.73
CA GLN A 94 16.89 -16.29 9.65
C GLN A 94 15.92 -15.46 8.82
N ARG A 95 15.11 -16.14 8.01
CA ARG A 95 14.07 -15.52 7.18
C ARG A 95 12.70 -15.85 7.75
N TYR A 96 11.72 -15.00 7.48
CA TYR A 96 10.34 -15.25 7.87
C TYR A 96 9.36 -14.59 6.90
N LEU A 97 8.14 -15.14 6.86
CA LEU A 97 6.99 -14.46 6.28
C LEU A 97 6.21 -13.77 7.41
N SER A 98 6.07 -12.45 7.33
CA SER A 98 5.15 -11.68 8.16
C SER A 98 3.81 -11.61 7.46
N TYR A 99 2.71 -11.86 8.19
CA TYR A 99 1.37 -11.67 7.63
C TYR A 99 0.43 -10.96 8.59
N THR A 100 -0.56 -10.29 8.01
CA THR A 100 -1.72 -9.74 8.74
C THR A 100 -2.96 -9.89 7.89
N VAL A 101 -3.99 -10.50 8.46
CA VAL A 101 -5.34 -10.58 7.90
C VAL A 101 -6.14 -9.41 8.48
N PHE A 102 -6.66 -8.56 7.60
CA PHE A 102 -7.46 -7.39 7.95
C PHE A 102 -8.91 -7.59 7.55
N ASP A 103 -9.81 -7.04 8.36
CA ASP A 103 -11.18 -6.76 7.92
C ASP A 103 -11.19 -5.60 6.91
N LEU A 104 -12.33 -5.34 6.25
CA LEU A 104 -12.42 -4.28 5.24
C LEU A 104 -12.40 -2.85 5.81
N LEU A 105 -12.44 -2.68 7.13
CA LEU A 105 -12.21 -1.40 7.80
C LEU A 105 -10.75 -1.20 8.20
N GLY A 106 -9.88 -2.19 7.95
CA GLY A 106 -8.46 -2.14 8.24
C GLY A 106 -8.10 -2.56 9.67
N ASN A 107 -9.02 -3.21 10.40
CA ASN A 107 -8.69 -3.76 11.70
C ASN A 107 -7.99 -5.11 11.54
N PRO A 108 -6.88 -5.37 12.24
CA PRO A 108 -6.20 -6.66 12.19
C PRO A 108 -7.06 -7.73 12.89
N VAL A 109 -7.45 -8.77 12.14
CA VAL A 109 -8.15 -9.96 12.63
C VAL A 109 -7.15 -11.00 13.13
N LYS A 110 -6.03 -11.17 12.40
CA LYS A 110 -4.96 -12.10 12.75
C LYS A 110 -3.62 -11.58 12.26
N GLN A 111 -2.58 -11.67 13.08
CA GLN A 111 -1.21 -11.34 12.70
C GLN A 111 -0.26 -12.37 13.28
N ASN A 112 0.75 -12.77 12.51
CA ASN A 112 1.86 -13.57 13.01
C ASN A 112 3.06 -13.52 12.04
N GLN A 113 4.15 -14.16 12.46
CA GLN A 113 5.31 -14.45 11.64
C GLN A 113 5.50 -15.96 11.53
N VAL A 114 5.96 -16.44 10.37
CA VAL A 114 6.35 -17.83 10.14
C VAL A 114 7.82 -17.85 9.80
N TRP A 115 8.64 -18.42 10.68
CA TRP A 115 10.08 -18.53 10.55
C TRP A 115 10.44 -19.70 9.65
N LEU A 116 11.40 -19.46 8.75
CA LEU A 116 11.75 -20.35 7.65
C LEU A 116 13.26 -20.38 7.47
N GLU A 117 13.78 -21.51 6.98
CA GLU A 117 15.17 -21.60 6.53
C GLU A 117 15.39 -20.75 5.27
N ASP A 118 14.44 -20.84 4.32
CA ASP A 118 14.39 -20.00 3.14
C ASP A 118 12.96 -19.61 2.77
N VAL A 119 12.81 -18.51 2.05
CA VAL A 119 11.51 -18.06 1.53
C VAL A 119 11.41 -18.47 0.08
N THR A 120 10.56 -19.47 -0.20
CA THR A 120 10.29 -19.98 -1.54
C THR A 120 8.82 -19.75 -1.93
N TYR A 121 8.46 -20.11 -3.16
CA TYR A 121 7.05 -20.16 -3.57
C TYR A 121 6.23 -21.07 -2.64
N GLU A 122 6.77 -22.24 -2.31
CA GLU A 122 6.10 -23.26 -1.49
C GLU A 122 5.81 -22.72 -0.08
N SER A 123 6.71 -21.90 0.48
CA SER A 123 6.48 -21.21 1.76
C SER A 123 5.25 -20.30 1.72
N PHE A 124 5.06 -19.54 0.64
CA PHE A 124 3.85 -18.71 0.46
C PHE A 124 2.61 -19.58 0.26
N GLU A 125 2.71 -20.59 -0.60
CA GLU A 125 1.60 -21.49 -0.91
C GLU A 125 1.06 -22.19 0.34
N GLU A 126 1.95 -22.73 1.18
CA GLU A 126 1.59 -23.40 2.43
C GLU A 126 0.93 -22.44 3.41
N LEU A 127 1.56 -21.29 3.67
CA LEU A 127 1.02 -20.28 4.60
C LEU A 127 -0.37 -19.81 4.15
N ILE A 128 -0.51 -19.42 2.88
CA ILE A 128 -1.76 -18.92 2.31
C ILE A 128 -2.84 -20.01 2.35
N GLY A 129 -2.49 -21.25 2.03
CA GLY A 129 -3.41 -22.38 2.12
C GLY A 129 -3.96 -22.59 3.54
N ILE A 130 -3.09 -22.54 4.56
CA ILE A 130 -3.49 -22.65 5.97
C ILE A 130 -4.41 -21.48 6.38
N LEU A 131 -4.08 -20.26 5.95
CA LEU A 131 -4.88 -19.08 6.29
C LEU A 131 -6.27 -19.13 5.66
N ILE A 132 -6.37 -19.44 4.38
CA ILE A 132 -7.66 -19.54 3.67
C ILE A 132 -8.51 -20.68 4.23
N GLN A 133 -7.91 -21.81 4.63
CA GLN A 133 -8.64 -22.91 5.25
C GLN A 133 -9.25 -22.50 6.60
N LYS A 134 -8.51 -21.71 7.40
CA LYS A 134 -8.99 -21.22 8.70
C LYS A 134 -9.97 -20.07 8.57
N ASP A 135 -9.85 -19.29 7.50
CA ASP A 135 -10.66 -18.11 7.26
C ASP A 135 -11.07 -18.00 5.78
N SER A 136 -12.23 -18.59 5.48
CA SER A 136 -12.81 -18.57 4.13
C SER A 136 -13.27 -17.18 3.67
N SER A 137 -13.29 -16.17 4.56
CA SER A 137 -13.63 -14.79 4.20
C SER A 137 -12.46 -14.07 3.54
N ILE A 138 -11.23 -14.59 3.60
CA ILE A 138 -10.08 -14.05 2.86
C ILE A 138 -10.38 -14.12 1.36
N LYS A 139 -10.64 -12.96 0.73
CA LYS A 139 -10.92 -12.86 -0.72
C LYS A 139 -9.76 -12.27 -1.51
N LYS A 140 -8.88 -11.52 -0.83
CA LYS A 140 -7.71 -10.90 -1.45
C LYS A 140 -6.45 -11.19 -0.67
N VAL A 141 -5.33 -11.37 -1.37
CA VAL A 141 -4.00 -11.51 -0.80
C VAL A 141 -3.06 -10.50 -1.45
N SER A 142 -2.50 -9.61 -0.64
CA SER A 142 -1.54 -8.59 -1.05
C SER A 142 -0.15 -9.02 -0.63
N ILE A 143 0.73 -9.24 -1.60
CA ILE A 143 2.09 -9.75 -1.38
C ILE A 143 3.09 -8.62 -1.58
N GLY A 144 3.82 -8.27 -0.53
CA GLY A 144 4.95 -7.37 -0.64
C GLY A 144 6.24 -8.14 -0.96
N ILE A 145 7.07 -7.61 -1.85
CA ILE A 145 8.39 -8.18 -2.16
C ILE A 145 9.53 -7.15 -2.01
N PRO A 146 10.68 -7.52 -1.43
CA PRO A 146 11.87 -6.68 -1.36
C PRO A 146 12.64 -6.73 -2.69
N GLY A 147 12.10 -6.07 -3.71
CA GLY A 147 12.66 -6.06 -5.06
C GLY A 147 11.65 -5.65 -6.14
N TYR A 148 11.98 -5.84 -7.41
CA TYR A 148 11.14 -5.43 -8.53
C TYR A 148 10.68 -6.61 -9.40
N TYR A 149 9.53 -6.42 -10.04
CA TYR A 149 8.84 -7.42 -10.84
C TYR A 149 8.16 -6.77 -12.03
N ASP A 150 7.95 -7.56 -13.08
CA ASP A 150 7.18 -7.15 -14.26
C ASP A 150 6.39 -8.35 -14.78
N ASN A 151 5.19 -8.12 -15.31
CA ASN A 151 4.31 -9.17 -15.81
C ASN A 151 4.19 -10.40 -14.86
N ASN A 152 4.00 -10.13 -13.55
CA ASN A 152 3.97 -11.10 -12.45
C ASN A 152 5.27 -11.87 -12.15
N HIS A 153 6.34 -11.68 -12.92
CA HIS A 153 7.62 -12.34 -12.70
C HIS A 153 8.53 -11.46 -11.85
N ILE A 154 9.04 -12.03 -10.76
CA ILE A 154 10.01 -11.37 -9.89
C ILE A 154 11.37 -11.36 -10.61
N HIS A 155 11.86 -10.19 -10.98
CA HIS A 155 13.14 -10.07 -11.69
C HIS A 155 14.33 -10.07 -10.73
N SER A 156 14.19 -9.37 -9.61
CA SER A 156 15.19 -9.32 -8.56
C SER A 156 14.51 -9.15 -7.21
N CYS A 157 14.89 -9.98 -6.24
CA CYS A 157 14.39 -9.98 -4.87
C CYS A 157 15.53 -10.45 -3.95
N THR A 158 15.63 -9.87 -2.76
CA THR A 158 16.58 -10.33 -1.74
C THR A 158 16.30 -11.75 -1.26
N MET A 159 15.03 -12.21 -1.38
CA MET A 159 14.66 -13.62 -1.26
C MET A 159 14.94 -14.33 -2.59
N THR A 160 16.19 -14.72 -2.81
CA THR A 160 16.70 -15.13 -4.13
C THR A 160 15.98 -16.33 -4.74
N ALA A 161 15.42 -17.24 -3.93
CA ALA A 161 14.63 -18.37 -4.40
C ALA A 161 13.32 -17.96 -5.12
N LEU A 162 12.90 -16.70 -4.98
CA LEU A 162 11.74 -16.15 -5.70
C LEU A 162 12.11 -15.57 -7.07
N ASN A 163 13.39 -15.37 -7.39
CA ASN A 163 13.78 -14.79 -8.68
C ASN A 163 13.34 -15.68 -9.85
N GLY A 164 12.69 -15.09 -10.84
CA GLY A 164 12.07 -15.77 -11.98
C GLY A 164 10.69 -16.39 -11.68
N CYS A 165 10.17 -16.31 -10.45
CA CYS A 165 8.90 -16.91 -10.09
C CYS A 165 7.71 -16.02 -10.51
N ASP A 166 6.73 -16.62 -11.21
CA ASP A 166 5.36 -16.10 -11.35
C ASP A 166 4.55 -16.40 -10.08
N LEU A 167 4.84 -15.67 -9.00
CA LEU A 167 4.30 -15.98 -7.66
C LEU A 167 2.77 -15.86 -7.63
N THR A 168 2.23 -14.73 -8.09
CA THR A 168 0.78 -14.47 -8.06
C THR A 168 0.02 -15.30 -9.08
N GLY A 169 0.58 -15.55 -10.27
CA GLY A 169 -0.06 -16.38 -11.28
C GLY A 169 -0.14 -17.85 -10.88
N ARG A 170 0.90 -18.39 -10.22
CA ARG A 170 0.86 -19.74 -9.63
C ARG A 170 -0.17 -19.85 -8.49
N LEU A 171 -0.16 -18.91 -7.54
CA LEU A 171 -1.13 -18.88 -6.44
C LEU A 171 -2.59 -18.76 -6.93
N SER A 172 -2.83 -17.92 -7.94
CA SER A 172 -4.15 -17.70 -8.53
C SER A 172 -4.75 -18.93 -9.24
N LYS A 173 -3.91 -19.90 -9.62
CA LYS A 173 -4.37 -21.19 -10.17
C LYS A 173 -4.81 -22.17 -9.08
N ARG A 174 -4.33 -21.98 -7.85
CA ARG A 174 -4.56 -22.91 -6.74
C ARG A 174 -5.64 -22.44 -5.76
N PHE A 175 -5.79 -21.13 -5.58
CA PHE A 175 -6.73 -20.56 -4.63
C PHE A 175 -7.74 -19.63 -5.31
N ALA A 176 -8.98 -19.66 -4.84
CA ALA A 176 -10.06 -18.79 -5.32
C ALA A 176 -10.02 -17.39 -4.66
N CYS A 177 -8.83 -16.77 -4.67
CA CYS A 177 -8.59 -15.42 -4.15
C CYS A 177 -7.99 -14.54 -5.24
N GLU A 178 -8.16 -13.22 -5.10
CA GLU A 178 -7.43 -12.24 -5.89
C GLU A 178 -6.02 -12.08 -5.29
N PHE A 179 -4.98 -12.24 -6.10
CA PHE A 179 -3.59 -12.09 -5.68
C PHE A 179 -2.98 -10.86 -6.32
N MET A 180 -2.28 -10.09 -5.51
CA MET A 180 -1.58 -8.89 -5.91
C MET A 180 -0.16 -8.94 -5.37
N MET A 181 0.76 -8.35 -6.11
CA MET A 181 2.14 -8.20 -5.69
C MET A 181 2.51 -6.72 -5.79
N GLU A 182 3.34 -6.25 -4.87
CA GLU A 182 3.89 -4.89 -4.91
C GLU A 182 5.31 -4.87 -4.33
N ASN A 183 6.13 -3.94 -4.83
CA ASN A 183 7.43 -3.62 -4.26
C ASN A 183 7.28 -3.04 -2.84
N ASN A 184 8.16 -3.44 -1.94
CA ASN A 184 8.12 -3.01 -0.53
C ASN A 184 8.15 -1.49 -0.36
N MET A 185 8.99 -0.78 -1.12
CA MET A 185 9.11 0.66 -1.03
C MET A 185 7.91 1.40 -1.61
N ASN A 186 7.29 0.88 -2.67
CA ASN A 186 6.01 1.40 -3.17
C ASN A 186 4.91 1.27 -2.11
N ALA A 187 4.79 0.11 -1.47
CA ALA A 187 3.81 -0.11 -0.42
C ALA A 187 4.08 0.78 0.81
N ILE A 188 5.33 0.90 1.26
CA ILE A 188 5.71 1.82 2.35
C ILE A 188 5.35 3.27 2.01
N ALA A 189 5.70 3.75 0.81
CA ALA A 189 5.38 5.10 0.36
C ALA A 189 3.87 5.34 0.33
N TYR A 190 3.10 4.35 -0.10
CA TYR A 190 1.64 4.46 -0.15
C TYR A 190 1.00 4.47 1.24
N GLY A 191 1.48 3.63 2.17
CA GLY A 191 1.03 3.66 3.56
C GLY A 191 1.37 4.98 4.26
N LEU A 192 2.55 5.55 3.98
CA LEU A 192 2.93 6.89 4.46
C LEU A 192 2.01 7.98 3.92
N TYR A 193 1.72 7.95 2.62
CA TYR A 193 0.78 8.88 2.00
C TYR A 193 -0.63 8.77 2.59
N ASP A 194 -1.15 7.54 2.77
CA ASP A 194 -2.47 7.32 3.36
C ASP A 194 -2.57 7.84 4.79
N ALA A 195 -1.53 7.61 5.61
CA ALA A 195 -1.48 8.14 6.96
C ALA A 195 -1.49 9.67 6.99
N ARG A 196 -0.71 10.33 6.12
CA ARG A 196 -0.73 11.80 6.00
C ARG A 196 -2.10 12.31 5.55
N ARG A 197 -2.72 11.64 4.56
CA ARG A 197 -4.06 11.97 4.07
C ARG A 197 -5.10 11.90 5.19
N ALA A 198 -5.03 10.89 6.05
CA ALA A 198 -5.91 10.77 7.21
C ALA A 198 -5.78 11.94 8.20
N HIS A 199 -4.63 12.62 8.22
CA HIS A 199 -4.38 13.84 8.99
C HIS A 199 -4.59 15.14 8.20
N GLY A 200 -5.25 15.08 7.04
CA GLY A 200 -5.58 16.25 6.22
C GLY A 200 -4.42 16.78 5.36
N HIS A 201 -3.30 16.07 5.27
CA HIS A 201 -2.16 16.45 4.44
C HIS A 201 -2.08 15.56 3.19
N THR A 202 -2.20 16.15 2.01
CA THR A 202 -2.17 15.44 0.73
C THR A 202 -1.11 16.04 -0.18
N PRO A 203 0.18 15.68 0.02
CA PRO A 203 1.26 16.24 -0.78
C PRO A 203 1.08 15.87 -2.25
N ALA A 204 1.31 16.82 -3.16
CA ALA A 204 1.21 16.56 -4.60
C ALA A 204 2.17 15.44 -5.05
N ALA A 205 3.36 15.41 -4.45
CA ALA A 205 4.32 14.33 -4.60
C ALA A 205 5.01 14.01 -3.27
N LEU A 206 5.13 12.72 -2.98
CA LEU A 206 5.86 12.17 -1.83
C LEU A 206 6.81 11.09 -2.32
N VAL A 207 8.03 11.11 -1.82
CA VAL A 207 9.00 10.03 -2.05
C VAL A 207 9.40 9.41 -0.70
N ALA A 208 9.44 8.08 -0.64
CA ALA A 208 10.04 7.36 0.47
C ALA A 208 11.36 6.74 0.00
N VAL A 209 12.46 6.99 0.71
CA VAL A 209 13.80 6.50 0.37
C VAL A 209 14.32 5.67 1.54
N SER A 210 14.81 4.47 1.26
CA SER A 210 15.41 3.61 2.27
C SER A 210 16.88 3.33 2.00
N PHE A 211 17.62 3.08 3.08
CA PHE A 211 18.92 2.44 3.07
C PHE A 211 18.87 1.32 4.12
N PHE A 212 18.52 0.11 3.71
CA PHE A 212 18.43 -1.05 4.61
C PHE A 212 19.80 -1.69 4.84
N GLU A 213 20.03 -2.25 6.01
CA GLU A 213 21.25 -3.02 6.27
C GLU A 213 21.30 -4.28 5.39
N GLY A 214 22.47 -4.60 4.83
CA GLY A 214 22.64 -5.77 3.96
C GLY A 214 21.95 -5.69 2.59
N SER A 215 21.31 -4.56 2.27
CA SER A 215 20.67 -4.30 0.98
C SER A 215 21.14 -2.96 0.39
N GLY A 216 20.80 -2.72 -0.86
CA GLY A 216 20.97 -1.42 -1.52
C GLY A 216 19.85 -0.45 -1.13
N PRO A 217 19.94 0.82 -1.53
CA PRO A 217 18.85 1.75 -1.32
C PRO A 217 17.66 1.40 -2.22
N GLY A 218 16.46 1.67 -1.71
CA GLY A 218 15.22 1.56 -2.45
C GLY A 218 14.40 2.83 -2.32
N SER A 219 13.43 3.03 -3.22
CA SER A 219 12.47 4.11 -3.01
C SER A 219 11.12 3.85 -3.66
N GLY A 220 10.09 4.49 -3.11
CA GLY A 220 8.72 4.47 -3.62
C GLY A 220 8.25 5.90 -3.87
N ILE A 221 7.50 6.10 -4.95
CA ILE A 221 7.11 7.42 -5.43
C ILE A 221 5.58 7.50 -5.48
N ILE A 222 5.00 8.49 -4.82
CA ILE A 222 3.58 8.81 -4.89
C ILE A 222 3.41 10.15 -5.59
N ILE A 223 2.57 10.19 -6.63
CA ILE A 223 2.17 11.42 -7.35
C ILE A 223 0.65 11.45 -7.42
N ASP A 224 0.03 12.55 -6.98
CA ASP A 224 -1.43 12.73 -6.93
C ASP A 224 -2.16 11.54 -6.27
N GLY A 225 -1.60 11.03 -5.17
CA GLY A 225 -2.13 9.90 -4.41
C GLY A 225 -2.05 8.54 -5.11
N LYS A 226 -1.22 8.41 -6.14
CA LYS A 226 -0.99 7.15 -6.87
C LYS A 226 0.47 6.76 -6.84
N ILE A 227 0.72 5.46 -6.72
CA ILE A 227 2.05 4.89 -6.88
C ILE A 227 2.49 5.13 -8.33
N TYR A 228 3.66 5.73 -8.51
CA TYR A 228 4.26 5.96 -9.82
C TYR A 228 5.21 4.81 -10.16
N LEU A 229 4.77 3.94 -11.05
CA LEU A 229 5.49 2.71 -11.43
C LEU A 229 6.48 2.90 -12.60
N GLY A 230 6.27 3.94 -13.42
CA GLY A 230 6.99 4.09 -14.69
C GLY A 230 6.55 3.06 -15.74
N LYS A 231 7.38 2.84 -16.78
CA LYS A 231 7.03 1.98 -17.93
C LYS A 231 6.96 0.48 -17.59
N SER A 232 7.86 0.01 -16.73
CA SER A 232 8.10 -1.41 -16.44
C SER A 232 8.25 -1.66 -14.94
N ASN A 233 7.50 -0.92 -14.12
CA ASN A 233 7.55 -0.98 -12.65
C ASN A 233 8.96 -0.75 -12.06
N PHE A 234 9.74 0.13 -12.70
CA PHE A 234 11.15 0.37 -12.38
C PHE A 234 11.41 1.77 -11.81
N ALA A 235 10.39 2.64 -11.78
CA ALA A 235 10.56 3.95 -11.15
C ALA A 235 10.83 3.77 -9.66
N GLY A 236 11.85 4.46 -9.13
CA GLY A 236 12.25 4.34 -7.73
C GLY A 236 13.44 3.40 -7.46
N GLU A 237 13.98 2.73 -8.49
CA GLU A 237 15.17 1.88 -8.39
C GLU A 237 16.46 2.72 -8.30
N VAL A 238 16.61 3.45 -7.20
CA VAL A 238 17.69 4.42 -6.95
C VAL A 238 19.08 3.80 -6.88
N VAL A 239 19.16 2.48 -6.68
CA VAL A 239 20.41 1.71 -6.75
C VAL A 239 21.15 1.89 -8.09
N PHE A 240 20.43 2.24 -9.17
CA PHE A 240 20.99 2.45 -10.51
C PHE A 240 21.35 3.92 -10.82
N LEU A 241 21.25 4.84 -9.85
CA LEU A 241 21.70 6.21 -10.08
C LEU A 241 23.21 6.26 -10.35
N PRO A 242 23.70 7.26 -11.11
CA PRO A 242 25.12 7.41 -11.43
C PRO A 242 25.89 7.95 -10.20
N TYR A 243 26.15 7.08 -9.23
CA TYR A 243 26.96 7.40 -8.06
C TYR A 243 28.42 7.67 -8.46
N GLN A 244 28.98 8.79 -8.00
CA GLN A 244 30.29 9.27 -8.47
C GLN A 244 31.47 8.43 -7.97
N ASP A 245 31.34 7.80 -6.81
CA ASP A 245 32.45 7.16 -6.08
C ASP A 245 32.43 5.62 -6.17
N GLY A 246 31.66 5.06 -7.11
CA GLY A 246 31.55 3.61 -7.31
C GLY A 246 30.12 3.11 -7.18
N ASN A 247 29.97 1.79 -7.00
CA ASN A 247 28.65 1.21 -6.79
C ASN A 247 28.14 1.50 -5.37
N ILE A 248 26.83 1.60 -5.25
CA ILE A 248 26.20 2.00 -3.99
C ILE A 248 26.36 0.97 -2.86
N TYR A 249 26.47 -0.32 -3.19
CA TYR A 249 26.64 -1.39 -2.20
C TYR A 249 28.00 -1.31 -1.48
N ASP A 250 29.03 -0.82 -2.16
CA ASP A 250 30.33 -0.58 -1.55
C ASP A 250 30.33 0.75 -0.79
N LEU A 251 29.65 1.78 -1.33
CA LEU A 251 29.54 3.08 -0.68
C LEU A 251 28.88 3.00 0.69
N VAL A 252 27.80 2.25 0.85
CA VAL A 252 27.11 2.11 2.14
C VAL A 252 28.00 1.46 3.21
N LYS A 253 29.00 0.66 2.83
CA LYS A 253 29.96 0.03 3.75
C LYS A 253 31.08 0.97 4.21
N GLN A 254 31.25 2.12 3.57
CA GLN A 254 32.30 3.09 3.90
C GLN A 254 31.94 3.98 5.10
N GLY A 255 30.78 3.76 5.72
CA GLY A 255 30.34 4.44 6.93
C GLY A 255 29.44 5.65 6.67
N GLN A 256 29.14 6.36 7.75
CA GLN A 256 28.08 7.36 7.81
C GLN A 256 28.21 8.51 6.80
N GLU A 257 29.42 9.04 6.56
CA GLU A 257 29.61 10.14 5.60
C GLU A 257 29.24 9.71 4.17
N SER A 258 29.56 8.47 3.79
CA SER A 258 29.20 7.93 2.49
C SER A 258 27.70 7.71 2.35
N ILE A 259 27.03 7.27 3.42
CA ILE A 259 25.57 7.16 3.49
C ILE A 259 24.92 8.55 3.34
N VAL A 260 25.42 9.57 4.05
CA VAL A 260 24.93 10.95 3.95
C VAL A 260 25.11 11.49 2.53
N LYS A 261 26.30 11.31 1.92
CA LYS A 261 26.58 11.73 0.54
C LYS A 261 25.63 11.05 -0.45
N SER A 262 25.48 9.73 -0.33
CA SER A 262 24.64 8.93 -1.24
C SER A 262 23.17 9.26 -1.09
N THR A 263 22.68 9.43 0.15
CA THR A 263 21.28 9.81 0.41
C THR A 263 21.00 11.22 -0.11
N ALA A 264 21.90 12.17 0.11
CA ALA A 264 21.77 13.52 -0.42
C ALA A 264 21.71 13.53 -1.96
N GLN A 265 22.49 12.67 -2.63
CA GLN A 265 22.43 12.51 -4.09
C GLN A 265 21.05 12.02 -4.55
N VAL A 266 20.47 11.02 -3.86
CA VAL A 266 19.11 10.52 -4.16
C VAL A 266 18.08 11.62 -3.96
N VAL A 267 18.13 12.33 -2.82
CA VAL A 267 17.19 13.42 -2.50
C VAL A 267 17.29 14.55 -3.54
N CYS A 268 18.51 15.00 -3.89
CA CYS A 268 18.71 16.02 -4.93
C CYS A 268 18.16 15.58 -6.28
N SER A 269 18.33 14.30 -6.64
CA SER A 269 17.79 13.75 -7.89
C SER A 269 16.27 13.85 -7.91
N TYR A 270 15.60 13.52 -6.80
CA TYR A 270 14.15 13.69 -6.69
C TYR A 270 13.72 15.16 -6.70
N CYS A 271 14.45 16.05 -6.03
CA CYS A 271 14.17 17.49 -6.08
C CYS A 271 14.19 18.01 -7.53
N ALA A 272 15.20 17.61 -8.30
CA ALA A 272 15.37 18.07 -9.67
C ALA A 272 14.34 17.49 -10.66
N ILE A 273 13.90 16.24 -10.45
CA ILE A 273 13.03 15.53 -11.41
C ILE A 273 11.55 15.64 -11.05
N LEU A 274 11.22 15.47 -9.76
CA LEU A 274 9.84 15.40 -9.28
C LEU A 274 9.45 16.60 -8.43
N ASN A 275 10.40 17.30 -7.84
CA ASN A 275 10.18 18.37 -6.87
C ASN A 275 9.14 17.99 -5.79
N PRO A 276 9.39 16.90 -5.03
CA PRO A 276 8.41 16.42 -4.06
C PRO A 276 8.24 17.40 -2.89
N GLU A 277 7.03 17.46 -2.35
CA GLU A 277 6.75 18.25 -1.15
C GLU A 277 7.40 17.60 0.09
N THR A 278 7.36 16.27 0.15
CA THR A 278 7.90 15.48 1.27
C THR A 278 8.82 14.38 0.77
N CYS A 279 9.97 14.24 1.44
CA CYS A 279 10.87 13.09 1.31
C CYS A 279 10.98 12.40 2.67
N VAL A 280 10.58 11.13 2.74
CA VAL A 280 10.64 10.33 3.97
C VAL A 280 11.78 9.33 3.88
N LEU A 281 12.71 9.38 4.83
CA LEU A 281 13.83 8.48 4.98
C LEU A 281 13.50 7.32 5.92
N THR A 282 14.03 6.12 5.64
CA THR A 282 13.88 4.95 6.51
C THR A 282 15.00 3.92 6.29
N GLY A 283 15.00 2.85 7.08
CA GLY A 283 16.00 1.77 7.00
C GLY A 283 17.13 1.90 8.03
N GLU A 284 17.78 0.78 8.31
CA GLU A 284 18.66 0.59 9.47
C GLU A 284 20.00 1.33 9.34
N ASN A 285 20.41 1.69 8.12
CA ASN A 285 21.60 2.54 7.90
C ASN A 285 21.31 4.05 8.03
N LEU A 286 20.06 4.44 8.30
CA LEU A 286 19.65 5.82 8.48
C LEU A 286 19.11 6.08 9.89
N SER A 287 19.12 7.35 10.29
CA SER A 287 18.59 7.80 11.58
C SER A 287 18.15 9.27 11.50
N ALA A 288 17.33 9.71 12.47
CA ALA A 288 16.76 11.05 12.47
C ALA A 288 17.82 12.16 12.52
N ASP A 289 18.94 11.93 13.22
CA ASP A 289 20.05 12.88 13.31
C ASP A 289 20.77 13.07 11.97
N LEU A 290 20.61 12.15 11.00
CA LEU A 290 21.16 12.30 9.65
C LEU A 290 20.33 13.20 8.74
N CYS A 291 19.06 13.49 9.06
CA CYS A 291 18.24 14.37 8.22
C CYS A 291 18.88 15.74 8.02
N ARG A 292 19.41 16.36 9.10
CA ARG A 292 20.06 17.67 9.03
C ARG A 292 21.31 17.67 8.12
N PRO A 293 22.33 16.81 8.33
CA PRO A 293 23.51 16.80 7.46
C PRO A 293 23.19 16.43 6.01
N ILE A 294 22.20 15.57 5.76
CA ILE A 294 21.71 15.28 4.41
C ILE A 294 21.14 16.55 3.76
N LEU A 295 20.25 17.26 4.45
CA LEU A 295 19.61 18.47 3.94
C LEU A 295 20.63 19.59 3.68
N GLU A 296 21.59 19.80 4.59
CA GLU A 296 22.69 20.76 4.43
C GLU A 296 23.58 20.45 3.22
N ARG A 297 23.71 19.17 2.87
CA ARG A 297 24.41 18.78 1.65
C ARG A 297 23.56 19.05 0.41
N CYS A 298 22.25 18.80 0.46
CA CYS A 298 21.34 19.10 -0.64
C CYS A 298 21.32 20.61 -0.98
N LYS A 299 21.38 21.49 0.02
CA LYS A 299 21.45 22.95 -0.15
C LYS A 299 22.59 23.45 -1.04
N ARG A 300 23.64 22.64 -1.22
CA ARG A 300 24.79 22.99 -2.10
C ARG A 300 24.43 22.93 -3.58
N SER A 301 23.36 22.20 -3.93
CA SER A 301 22.96 21.94 -5.31
C SER A 301 21.52 22.37 -5.60
N ILE A 302 20.65 22.40 -4.58
CA ILE A 302 19.22 22.71 -4.70
C ILE A 302 18.92 23.99 -3.92
N PRO A 303 18.29 25.01 -4.54
CA PRO A 303 17.84 26.21 -3.83
C PRO A 303 16.88 25.86 -2.69
N GLU A 304 16.97 26.59 -1.58
CA GLU A 304 16.27 26.26 -0.33
C GLU A 304 14.74 26.15 -0.50
N GLN A 305 14.13 26.98 -1.37
CA GLN A 305 12.69 26.91 -1.63
C GLN A 305 12.21 25.63 -2.36
N HIS A 306 13.13 24.82 -2.89
CA HIS A 306 12.84 23.59 -3.63
C HIS A 306 13.26 22.34 -2.85
N LEU A 307 13.71 22.51 -1.60
CA LEU A 307 14.00 21.37 -0.73
C LEU A 307 12.71 20.81 -0.15
N PRO A 308 12.55 19.47 -0.10
CA PRO A 308 11.38 18.85 0.49
C PRO A 308 11.42 18.98 2.02
N GLU A 309 10.25 18.82 2.64
CA GLU A 309 10.19 18.40 4.03
C GLU A 309 10.87 17.02 4.17
N LEU A 310 12.05 17.00 4.80
CA LEU A 310 12.82 15.78 5.00
C LEU A 310 12.52 15.17 6.37
N LEU A 311 11.92 13.99 6.38
CA LEU A 311 11.52 13.27 7.58
C LEU A 311 12.26 11.95 7.70
N TYR A 312 12.35 11.40 8.91
CA TYR A 312 12.82 10.03 9.14
C TYR A 312 11.79 9.25 9.94
N ILE A 313 11.58 7.99 9.56
CA ILE A 313 10.80 7.03 10.34
C ILE A 313 11.63 5.76 10.59
N SER A 314 11.70 5.33 11.85
CA SER A 314 12.40 4.10 12.22
C SER A 314 11.56 2.85 12.02
N ASN A 315 10.24 2.94 12.26
CA ASN A 315 9.32 1.81 12.13
C ASN A 315 8.46 1.96 10.88
N TYR A 316 8.93 1.39 9.77
CA TYR A 316 8.21 1.39 8.49
C TYR A 316 7.21 0.24 8.36
N ASN A 317 7.24 -0.77 9.24
CA ASN A 317 6.44 -1.99 9.09
C ASN A 317 4.94 -1.71 9.09
N GLN A 318 4.47 -0.79 9.95
CA GLN A 318 3.05 -0.40 9.96
C GLN A 318 2.64 0.25 8.64
N TYR A 319 3.47 1.12 8.06
CA TYR A 319 3.21 1.74 6.76
C TYR A 319 3.28 0.72 5.63
N TYR A 320 4.18 -0.26 5.71
CA TYR A 320 4.24 -1.35 4.74
C TYR A 320 2.96 -2.18 4.74
N GLN A 321 2.52 -2.63 5.93
CA GLN A 321 1.28 -3.40 6.10
C GLN A 321 0.05 -2.61 5.64
N ASN A 322 -0.08 -1.36 6.08
CA ASN A 322 -1.19 -0.49 5.68
C ASN A 322 -1.16 -0.19 4.19
N GLY A 323 0.02 -0.01 3.61
CA GLY A 323 0.21 0.16 2.17
C GLY A 323 -0.33 -1.03 1.38
N LEU A 324 0.13 -2.24 1.71
CA LEU A 324 -0.36 -3.49 1.09
C LEU A 324 -1.88 -3.64 1.24
N PHE A 325 -2.42 -3.33 2.41
CA PHE A 325 -3.87 -3.36 2.67
C PHE A 325 -4.61 -2.38 1.78
N ARG A 326 -4.18 -1.11 1.72
CA ARG A 326 -4.82 -0.07 0.91
C ARG A 326 -4.73 -0.35 -0.59
N ILE A 327 -3.61 -0.88 -1.07
CA ILE A 327 -3.46 -1.31 -2.46
C ILE A 327 -4.53 -2.37 -2.78
N ALA A 328 -4.67 -3.40 -1.95
CA ALA A 328 -5.66 -4.45 -2.17
C ALA A 328 -7.12 -4.00 -1.99
N LEU A 329 -7.37 -3.09 -1.04
CA LEU A 329 -8.69 -2.51 -0.81
C LEU A 329 -9.15 -1.68 -2.02
N ASN A 330 -8.23 -0.90 -2.60
CA ASN A 330 -8.53 -0.01 -3.73
C ASN A 330 -8.48 -0.71 -5.10
N SER A 331 -7.98 -1.96 -5.16
CA SER A 331 -8.10 -2.79 -6.36
C SER A 331 -9.58 -3.08 -6.64
N PRO A 332 -10.07 -2.91 -7.89
CA PRO A 332 -11.45 -3.25 -8.23
C PRO A 332 -11.75 -4.70 -7.87
N TYR A 333 -12.89 -4.96 -7.20
CA TYR A 333 -13.36 -6.33 -7.01
C TYR A 333 -13.70 -6.94 -8.36
N HIS A 334 -12.83 -7.79 -8.89
CA HIS A 334 -13.19 -8.65 -10.00
C HIS A 334 -14.02 -9.81 -9.45
N HIS A 335 -15.35 -9.66 -9.46
CA HIS A 335 -16.23 -10.82 -9.33
C HIS A 335 -15.89 -11.78 -10.48
N ARG A 336 -15.17 -12.86 -10.18
CA ARG A 336 -15.22 -14.04 -11.05
C ARG A 336 -16.64 -14.59 -10.96
N PRO A 337 -17.41 -14.65 -12.06
CA PRO A 337 -18.65 -15.42 -12.04
C PRO A 337 -18.29 -16.86 -11.64
N ARG A 338 -19.12 -17.44 -10.76
CA ARG A 338 -18.99 -18.81 -10.26
C ARG A 338 -18.98 -19.82 -11.39
#